data_AF-A0A1I4LXQ9-F1
#
_entry.id   AF-A0A1I4LXQ9-F1
#
_cell.length_a   1.000
_cell.length_b   1.000
_cell.length_c   1.000
_cell.angle_alpha   90.00
_cell.angle_beta   90.00
_cell.angle_gamma   90.00
#
_symmetry.space_group_name_H-M   'P 1'
#
loop_
_entity.id
_entity.type
_entity.pdbx_description
1 polymer ?
#
loop_
_entity_poly.entity_id
_entity_poly.type
_entity_poly.pdbx_seq_one_letter_code
_entity_poly.pdbx_strand_id
1 'polypeptide(L)' 'MGTACHVRGGDGILTAIKDELGIDAGETTDDLNFTLESVACIGACGLAPVIMVNDDTHGRLTPEKVPEILARYK' A
#
# COMPACT_ATOMS: atom_id res chain seq x y z
N MET A 1 -4.23 9.84 -1.05
CA MET A 1 -3.47 9.59 0.19
C MET A 1 -4.00 10.48 1.32
N GLY A 2 -4.11 9.94 2.54
CA GLY A 2 -4.65 10.67 3.70
C GLY A 2 -3.56 11.35 4.53
N THR A 3 -3.90 12.46 5.19
CA THR A 3 -2.96 13.28 5.99
C THR A 3 -2.26 12.46 7.08
N ALA A 4 -2.99 11.60 7.79
CA ALA A 4 -2.42 10.75 8.83
C ALA A 4 -1.39 9.74 8.28
N CYS A 5 -1.63 9.16 7.11
CA CYS A 5 -0.68 8.26 6.45
C CYS A 5 0.54 9.04 5.95
N HIS A 6 0.33 10.19 5.33
CA HIS A 6 1.42 11.03 4.82
C HIS A 6 2.40 11.45 5.93
N VAL A 7 1.89 12.00 7.04
CA VAL A 7 2.72 12.45 8.17
C VAL A 7 3.48 11.30 8.83
N ARG A 8 2.96 10.07 8.78
CA ARG A 8 3.61 8.87 9.34
C ARG A 8 4.53 8.14 8.36
N GLY A 9 4.85 8.73 7.21
CA GLY A 9 5.76 8.13 6.23
C GLY A 9 5.08 7.18 5.24
N GLY A 10 3.80 7.38 4.95
CA GLY A 10 3.05 6.62 3.95
C GLY A 10 3.65 6.73 2.54
N ASP A 11 4.33 7.83 2.22
CA ASP A 11 5.05 8.00 0.96
C ASP A 11 6.11 6.91 0.76
N GLY A 12 6.86 6.56 1.82
CA GLY A 12 7.87 5.49 1.75
C GLY A 12 7.26 4.12 1.54
N ILE A 13 6.05 3.88 2.07
CA ILE A 13 5.29 2.64 1.80
C ILE A 13 4.86 2.61 0.33
N LEU A 14 4.34 3.72 -0.19
CA LEU A 14 3.94 3.81 -1.59
C LEU A 14 5.12 3.55 -2.52
N THR A 15 6.28 4.17 -2.26
CA THR A 15 7.50 3.92 -3.05
C THR A 15 7.92 2.45 -2.99
N ALA A 16 7.92 1.83 -1.80
CA ALA A 16 8.27 0.41 -1.67
C ALA A 16 7.31 -0.51 -2.44
N ILE A 17 6.01 -0.19 -2.49
CA ILE A 17 5.04 -0.95 -3.29
C ILE A 17 5.30 -0.78 -4.78
N LYS A 18 5.61 0.45 -5.22
CA LYS A 18 5.98 0.72 -6.62
C LYS A 18 7.25 -0.02 -7.04
N ASP A 19 8.27 -0.02 -6.20
CA ASP A 19 9.54 -0.72 -6.46
C ASP A 19 9.35 -2.25 -6.50
N GLU A 20 8.49 -2.79 -5.63
CA GLU A 20 8.22 -4.24 -5.57
C GLU A 20 7.36 -4.74 -6.74
N LEU A 21 6.30 -3.99 -7.10
CA LEU A 21 5.39 -4.37 -8.18
C LEU A 21 5.84 -3.87 -9.56
N GLY A 22 6.75 -2.90 -9.61
CA GLY A 22 7.24 -2.29 -10.85
C GLY A 22 6.22 -1.43 -11.59
N ILE A 23 5.17 -0.95 -10.91
CA ILE A 23 4.07 -0.17 -11.49
C ILE A 23 3.83 1.14 -10.74
N ASP A 24 3.22 2.12 -11.40
CA ASP A 24 2.83 3.38 -10.77
C ASP A 24 1.42 3.34 -10.17
N ALA A 25 1.09 4.39 -9.39
CA ALA A 25 -0.23 4.52 -8.80
C ALA A 25 -1.28 4.79 -9.89
N GLY A 26 -2.27 3.91 -9.99
CA GLY A 26 -3.31 3.87 -11.01
C GLY A 26 -3.09 2.78 -12.06
N GLU A 27 -2.00 2.03 -11.99
CA GLU A 27 -1.69 0.96 -12.94
C GLU A 27 -2.00 -0.43 -12.37
N THR A 28 -2.09 -1.40 -13.26
CA THR A 28 -2.24 -2.83 -12.94
C THR A 28 -1.01 -3.55 -13.44
N THR A 29 -0.50 -4.50 -12.64
CA THR A 29 0.64 -5.32 -13.01
C THR A 29 0.34 -6.18 -14.25
N ASP A 30 1.37 -6.51 -15.03
CA ASP A 30 1.24 -7.32 -16.25
C ASP A 30 0.71 -8.74 -15.98
N ASP A 31 0.90 -9.24 -14.76
CA ASP A 31 0.39 -10.53 -14.30
C ASP A 31 -1.10 -10.51 -13.91
N LEU A 32 -1.74 -9.33 -13.97
CA LEU A 32 -3.15 -9.09 -13.61
C LEU A 32 -3.49 -9.48 -12.16
N ASN A 33 -2.49 -9.63 -11.29
CA ASN A 33 -2.70 -10.01 -9.89
C ASN A 33 -2.90 -8.80 -8.98
N PHE A 34 -2.30 -7.64 -9.29
CA PHE A 34 -2.34 -6.45 -8.44
C PHE A 34 -2.64 -5.18 -9.21
N THR A 35 -3.56 -4.38 -8.67
CA THR A 35 -3.82 -3.00 -9.12
C THR A 35 -3.42 -2.04 -8.00
N LEU A 36 -2.51 -1.10 -8.30
CA LEU A 36 -2.05 -0.13 -7.32
C LEU A 36 -2.94 1.11 -7.35
N GLU A 37 -3.96 1.18 -6.50
CA GLU A 37 -4.82 2.37 -6.42
C GLU A 37 -4.47 3.28 -5.25
N SER A 38 -4.37 4.59 -5.53
CA SER A 38 -4.16 5.58 -4.47
C SER A 38 -5.49 6.15 -3.97
N VAL A 39 -5.84 5.85 -2.73
CA VAL A 39 -7.08 6.34 -2.10
C VAL A 39 -6.81 7.51 -1.15
N ALA A 40 -7.76 8.43 -1.04
CA ALA A 40 -7.66 9.60 -0.16
C ALA A 40 -7.69 9.21 1.33
N CYS A 41 -8.56 8.30 1.77
CA CYS A 41 -8.61 7.85 3.15
C CYS A 41 -9.40 6.54 3.25
N ILE A 42 -8.93 5.60 4.07
CA ILE A 42 -9.62 4.34 4.39
C ILE A 42 -10.36 4.45 5.76
N GLY A 43 -10.21 5.58 6.45
CA GLY A 43 -10.79 5.79 7.79
C GLY A 43 -10.03 5.10 8.93
N ALA A 44 -8.94 4.38 8.64
CA ALA A 44 -8.12 3.68 9.62
C ALA A 44 -6.95 4.53 10.16
N CYS A 45 -7.19 5.81 10.48
CA CYS A 45 -6.14 6.75 10.90
C CYS A 45 -5.37 6.30 12.15
N GLY A 46 -6.00 5.53 13.05
CA GLY A 46 -5.35 4.97 14.25
C GLY A 46 -4.25 3.93 13.93
N LEU A 47 -4.30 3.34 12.74
CA LEU A 47 -3.40 2.31 12.25
C LEU A 47 -2.44 2.82 11.17
N ALA A 48 -2.42 4.13 10.89
CA ALA A 48 -1.53 4.70 9.88
C ALA A 48 -0.04 4.41 10.19
N PRO A 49 0.80 4.11 9.17
CA PRO A 49 0.47 3.93 7.74
C PRO A 49 -0.33 2.64 7.48
N VAL A 50 -1.35 2.75 6.62
CA VAL A 50 -2.28 1.66 6.32
C VAL A 50 -2.42 1.48 4.81
N ILE A 51 -2.48 0.22 4.37
CA ILE A 51 -2.90 -0.17 3.02
C ILE A 51 -4.05 -1.16 3.13
N MET A 52 -4.82 -1.27 2.07
CA MET A 52 -5.91 -2.22 1.94
C MET A 52 -5.64 -3.05 0.70
N VAL A 53 -5.66 -4.37 0.87
CA VAL A 53 -5.54 -5.33 -0.24
C VAL A 53 -6.85 -6.09 -0.26
N ASN A 54 -7.65 -5.90 -1.31
CA ASN A 54 -9.05 -6.35 -1.35
C ASN A 54 -9.82 -5.84 -0.11
N ASP A 55 -10.36 -6.72 0.74
CA ASP A 55 -11.04 -6.37 1.99
C ASP A 55 -10.13 -6.38 3.23
N ASP A 56 -8.86 -6.77 3.08
CA ASP A 56 -7.93 -6.88 4.20
C ASP A 56 -7.20 -5.55 4.45
N THR A 57 -7.38 -5.01 5.66
CA THR A 57 -6.73 -3.77 6.08
C THR A 57 -5.44 -4.08 6.86
N HIS A 58 -4.30 -3.65 6.31
CA HIS A 58 -2.98 -3.81 6.95
C HIS A 58 -2.50 -2.49 7.51
N GLY A 59 -2.40 -2.40 8.84
CA GLY A 59 -1.95 -1.21 9.56
C GLY A 59 -0.52 -1.31 10.08
N ARG A 60 0.04 -0.17 10.50
CA ARG A 60 1.40 -0.04 11.06
C ARG A 60 2.47 -0.64 10.15
N LEU A 61 2.34 -0.34 8.86
CA LEU A 61 3.24 -0.84 7.84
C LEU A 61 4.61 -0.19 7.94
N THR A 62 5.61 -0.96 7.56
CA THR A 62 6.97 -0.50 7.27
C THR A 62 7.33 -0.90 5.84
N PRO A 63 8.21 -0.15 5.14
CA PRO A 63 8.62 -0.49 3.77
C PRO A 63 9.12 -1.94 3.64
N GLU A 64 9.79 -2.45 4.66
CA GLU A 64 10.33 -3.81 4.73
C GLU A 64 9.25 -4.90 4.77
N LYS A 65 8.05 -4.58 5.28
CA LYS A 65 6.93 -5.53 5.38
C LYS A 65 6.07 -5.60 4.12
N VAL A 66 6.21 -4.63 3.23
CA VAL A 66 5.48 -4.59 1.94
C VAL A 66 5.65 -5.90 1.14
N PRO A 67 6.87 -6.38 0.87
CA PRO A 67 7.05 -7.63 0.11
C PRO A 67 6.47 -8.84 0.82
N GLU A 68 6.59 -8.92 2.16
CA GLU A 68 5.99 -10.02 2.94
C GLU A 68 4.47 -10.05 2.79
N ILE A 69 3.82 -8.89 2.81
CA ILE A 69 2.38 -8.79 2.67
C ILE A 69 1.95 -9.14 1.25
N LEU A 70 2.60 -8.58 0.24
CA LEU A 70 2.29 -8.87 -1.17
C LEU A 70 2.46 -10.36 -1.49
N ALA A 71 3.49 -11.01 -0.92
CA ALA A 71 3.71 -12.44 -1.08
C ALA A 71 2.58 -13.33 -0.50
N ARG A 72 1.75 -12.82 0.43
CA ARG A 72 0.59 -13.56 0.95
C ARG A 72 -0.60 -13.60 0.00
N TYR A 73 -0.62 -12.71 -0.98
CA TYR A 73 -1.71 -12.57 -1.95
C TYR A 73 -1.31 -13.04 -3.36
N LYS A 74 -0.08 -13.54 -3.51
CA LYS A 74 0.49 -14.02 -4.77
C LYS A 74 0.34 -15.53 -4.93
#